data_AF-A0A9W7BXD0-F1
#
_entry.id   AF-A0A9W7BXD0-F1
#
_cell.length_a   1.000
_cell.length_b   1.000
_cell.length_c   1.000
_cell.angle_alpha   90.00
_cell.angle_beta   90.00
_cell.angle_gamma   90.00
#
_symmetry.space_group_name_H-M   'P 1'
#
loop_
_entity.id
_entity.type
_entity.pdbx_description
1 polymer ?
#
loop_
_entity_poly.entity_id
_entity_poly.type
_entity_poly.pdbx_seq_one_letter_code
_entity_poly.pdbx_strand_id
1 'polypeptide(L)'
;MMKMITFASSSILFLLLLEFLSPSDSFILPPPRHLPTTLSASSEIYVTLPPKSKGLSAQMTITHSDTSSLIEIRSPLPFGLDAEPKSGSIVVTKSNDSGVKEGDILRYCSQFTMGLPRGDGIITTVGSFGGAIGWQCSMFDVGRAKNFEEVVEALTSNVEQRTDECVMIFEREN
;
A
#
# COMPACT_ATOMS: atom_id res chain seq x y z
N MET A 1 -38.05 50.12 -0.18
CA MET A 1 -38.29 51.21 0.80
C MET A 1 -37.59 50.80 2.09
N MET A 2 -36.52 51.52 2.42
CA MET A 2 -35.55 51.25 3.48
C MET A 2 -36.01 51.88 4.80
N LYS A 3 -35.64 51.31 5.96
CA LYS A 3 -35.32 52.11 7.15
C LYS A 3 -34.35 51.35 8.07
N MET A 4 -33.13 51.89 8.12
CA MET A 4 -32.15 51.69 9.19
C MET A 4 -32.72 52.16 10.53
N ILE A 5 -32.25 51.57 11.63
CA ILE A 5 -31.97 52.32 12.87
C ILE A 5 -30.59 51.91 13.38
N THR A 6 -29.80 52.95 13.66
CA THR A 6 -28.40 52.94 14.10
C THR A 6 -28.33 53.47 15.55
N PHE A 7 -27.42 52.88 16.33
CA PHE A 7 -26.85 53.14 17.68
C PHE A 7 -27.18 54.37 18.55
N ALA A 8 -27.25 54.11 19.87
CA ALA A 8 -26.71 54.91 20.98
C ALA A 8 -26.70 53.99 22.24
N SER A 9 -25.85 54.04 23.26
CA SER A 9 -24.62 54.74 23.61
C SER A 9 -24.18 54.10 24.95
N SER A 10 -22.89 53.83 25.08
CA SER A 10 -22.05 53.72 26.28
C SER A 10 -22.66 53.41 27.67
N SER A 11 -22.03 52.47 28.39
CA SER A 11 -21.92 52.37 29.88
C SER A 11 -22.40 51.06 30.53
N ILE A 12 -22.20 49.90 29.93
CA ILE A 12 -22.33 48.61 30.64
C ILE A 12 -21.12 47.71 30.31
N LEU A 13 -19.94 48.31 30.34
CA LEU A 13 -18.67 47.64 30.06
C LEU A 13 -17.66 47.95 31.16
N PHE A 14 -17.97 47.68 32.44
CA PHE A 14 -16.94 47.70 33.49
C PHE A 14 -17.26 47.01 34.84
N LEU A 15 -18.29 46.15 34.94
CA LEU A 15 -18.65 45.53 36.23
C LEU A 15 -19.06 44.05 36.13
N LEU A 16 -18.42 43.28 35.26
CA LEU A 16 -18.50 41.81 35.22
C LEU A 16 -17.10 41.22 34.97
N LEU A 17 -16.11 41.63 35.76
CA LEU A 17 -14.73 41.09 35.68
C LEU A 17 -14.17 40.62 37.04
N LEU A 18 -14.99 40.45 38.07
CA LEU A 18 -14.50 40.06 39.39
C LEU A 18 -15.49 39.13 40.10
N GLU A 19 -15.65 37.93 39.57
CA GLU A 19 -16.06 36.74 40.33
C GLU A 19 -15.79 35.52 39.45
N PHE A 20 -15.27 34.44 40.02
CA PHE A 20 -14.73 33.23 39.36
C PHE A 20 -13.25 33.22 38.99
N LEU A 21 -12.40 33.47 39.99
CA LEU A 21 -11.17 32.68 40.12
C LEU A 21 -11.29 31.84 41.41
N SER A 22 -11.86 30.65 41.25
CA SER A 22 -11.73 29.58 42.26
C SER A 22 -10.34 28.97 42.13
N PRO A 23 -9.49 28.98 43.17
CA PRO A 23 -8.18 28.36 43.12
C PRO A 23 -8.30 26.91 43.60
N SER A 24 -8.87 26.02 42.79
CA SER A 24 -8.87 24.57 43.11
C SER A 24 -9.13 23.66 41.91
N ASP A 25 -8.54 23.95 40.75
CA ASP A 25 -8.35 22.90 39.74
C ASP A 25 -6.88 22.55 39.69
N SER A 26 -6.51 21.52 40.46
CA SER A 26 -5.29 20.78 40.19
C SER A 26 -5.37 20.29 38.75
N PHE A 27 -4.52 20.86 37.89
CA PHE A 27 -4.37 20.48 36.49
C PHE A 27 -3.86 19.03 36.45
N ILE A 28 -4.77 18.06 36.40
CA ILE A 28 -4.42 16.65 36.21
C ILE A 28 -4.02 16.53 34.74
N LEU A 29 -2.70 16.48 34.48
CA LEU A 29 -2.21 16.11 33.15
C LEU A 29 -2.77 14.72 32.82
N PRO A 30 -3.41 14.52 31.65
CA PRO A 30 -3.78 13.18 31.23
C PRO A 30 -2.51 12.32 31.21
N PRO A 31 -2.58 11.05 31.66
CA PRO A 31 -1.43 10.16 31.63
C PRO A 31 -0.87 10.12 30.21
N PRO A 32 0.46 10.02 30.05
CA PRO A 32 1.08 9.92 28.73
C PRO A 32 0.43 8.74 28.00
N ARG A 33 -0.26 9.04 26.90
CA ARG A 33 -0.74 8.02 25.97
C ARG A 33 0.51 7.36 25.39
N HIS A 34 0.86 6.19 25.91
CA HIS A 34 1.77 5.28 25.24
C HIS A 34 1.07 4.84 23.96
N LEU A 35 1.22 5.60 22.87
CA LEU A 35 1.01 5.05 21.55
C LEU A 35 2.09 3.98 21.39
N PRO A 36 1.73 2.68 21.26
CA PRO A 36 2.71 1.69 20.90
C PRO A 36 3.29 2.13 19.55
N THR A 37 4.56 2.51 19.53
CA THR A 37 5.30 2.64 18.29
C THR A 37 5.45 1.22 17.75
N THR A 38 4.56 0.82 16.86
CA THR A 38 4.72 -0.42 16.11
C THR A 38 6.00 -0.28 15.31
N LEU A 39 7.05 -0.98 15.73
CA LEU A 39 8.28 -1.10 14.97
C LEU A 39 7.96 -1.95 13.73
N SER A 40 8.31 -1.43 12.56
CA SER A 40 8.15 -2.12 11.29
C SER A 40 9.53 -2.44 10.72
N ALA A 41 9.78 -3.71 10.39
CA ALA A 41 10.94 -4.12 9.63
C ALA A 41 10.87 -3.58 8.20
N SER A 42 12.04 -3.34 7.62
CA SER A 42 12.20 -3.10 6.19
C SER A 42 13.18 -4.11 5.62
N SER A 43 12.75 -4.86 4.60
CA SER A 43 13.59 -5.83 3.90
C SER A 43 13.91 -5.32 2.49
N GLU A 44 15.18 -5.33 2.12
CA GLU A 44 15.60 -5.20 0.73
C GLU A 44 15.54 -6.57 0.05
N ILE A 45 14.80 -6.66 -1.04
CA ILE A 45 14.64 -7.90 -1.81
C ILE A 45 14.99 -7.68 -3.28
N TYR A 46 15.50 -8.75 -3.90
CA TYR A 46 15.82 -8.80 -5.31
C TYR A 46 14.97 -9.89 -5.96
N VAL A 47 14.08 -9.48 -6.86
CA VAL A 47 13.10 -10.36 -7.48
C VAL A 47 13.41 -10.48 -8.96
N THR A 48 13.69 -11.68 -9.44
CA THR A 48 13.85 -11.93 -10.88
C THR A 48 12.49 -11.83 -11.56
N LEU A 49 12.37 -10.93 -12.53
CA LEU A 49 11.14 -10.66 -13.26
C LEU A 49 10.87 -11.71 -14.34
N PRO A 50 9.59 -12.06 -14.57
CA PRO A 50 9.20 -12.88 -15.70
C PRO A 50 9.35 -12.15 -17.06
N PRO A 51 9.52 -12.90 -18.17
CA PRO A 51 9.91 -14.30 -18.22
C PRO A 51 11.37 -14.48 -17.78
N LYS A 52 11.68 -15.57 -17.07
CA LYS A 52 13.03 -15.87 -16.54
C LYS A 52 14.14 -15.79 -17.58
N SER A 53 13.83 -16.12 -18.83
CA SER A 53 14.77 -16.10 -19.97
C SER A 53 15.40 -14.74 -20.24
N LYS A 54 14.77 -13.63 -19.81
CA LYS A 54 15.30 -12.29 -20.00
C LYS A 54 16.30 -11.84 -18.93
N GLY A 55 16.41 -12.57 -17.80
CA GLY A 55 17.38 -12.28 -16.75
C GLY A 55 17.22 -10.90 -16.10
N LEU A 56 16.01 -10.34 -16.13
CA LEU A 56 15.70 -9.03 -15.57
C LEU A 56 15.39 -9.16 -14.08
N SER A 57 15.77 -8.17 -13.29
CA SER A 57 15.49 -8.14 -11.85
C SER A 57 14.95 -6.80 -11.38
N ALA A 58 14.10 -6.88 -10.37
CA ALA A 58 13.55 -5.78 -9.60
C ALA A 58 14.27 -5.73 -8.24
N GLN A 59 14.75 -4.55 -7.85
CA GLN A 59 15.20 -4.30 -6.48
C GLN A 59 14.12 -3.53 -5.75
N MET A 60 13.68 -4.03 -4.61
CA MET A 60 12.54 -3.48 -3.88
C MET A 60 12.85 -3.38 -2.40
N THR A 61 12.30 -2.38 -1.74
CA THR A 61 12.31 -2.26 -0.29
C THR A 61 10.88 -2.41 0.19
N ILE A 62 10.63 -3.43 1.03
CA ILE A 62 9.29 -3.74 1.53
C ILE A 62 9.28 -3.56 3.05
N THR A 63 8.36 -2.74 3.52
CA THR A 63 8.05 -2.61 4.95
C THR A 63 7.01 -3.64 5.35
N HIS A 64 7.29 -4.38 6.43
CA HIS A 64 6.44 -5.44 6.97
C HIS A 64 6.57 -5.51 8.50
N SER A 65 5.70 -6.27 9.16
CA SER A 65 5.79 -6.48 10.62
C SER A 65 7.05 -7.29 10.98
N ASP A 66 7.68 -7.01 12.11
CA ASP A 66 8.80 -7.79 12.66
C ASP A 66 8.41 -9.26 12.94
N THR A 67 7.13 -9.54 13.12
CA THR A 67 6.57 -10.88 13.36
C THR A 67 6.19 -11.62 12.08
N SER A 68 6.32 -10.97 10.92
CA SER A 68 5.91 -11.52 9.63
C SER A 68 7.11 -11.88 8.76
N SER A 69 6.91 -12.79 7.81
CA SER A 69 7.87 -13.16 6.78
C SER A 69 7.34 -12.85 5.39
N LEU A 70 8.24 -12.46 4.49
CA LEU A 70 7.94 -12.27 3.08
C LEU A 70 8.20 -13.57 2.32
N ILE A 71 7.19 -14.07 1.62
CA ILE A 71 7.22 -15.33 0.90
C ILE A 71 7.06 -15.03 -0.60
N GLU A 72 8.13 -15.29 -1.38
CA GLU A 72 8.05 -15.26 -2.84
C GLU A 72 7.48 -16.58 -3.36
N ILE A 73 6.43 -16.50 -4.18
CA ILE A 73 5.80 -17.64 -4.83
C ILE A 73 5.81 -17.41 -6.34
N ARG A 74 6.33 -18.40 -7.07
CA ARG A 74 6.35 -18.41 -8.54
C ARG A 74 5.40 -19.49 -9.03
N SER A 75 4.32 -19.08 -9.68
CA SER A 75 3.27 -19.97 -10.16
C SER A 75 3.36 -20.10 -11.68
N PRO A 76 3.57 -21.31 -12.24
CA PRO A 76 3.46 -21.54 -13.68
C PRO A 76 2.06 -21.17 -14.20
N LEU A 77 1.98 -20.73 -15.46
CA LEU A 77 0.69 -20.51 -16.12
C LEU A 77 0.10 -21.84 -16.66
N PRO A 78 -1.24 -22.03 -16.61
CA PRO A 78 -2.21 -21.20 -15.89
C PRO A 78 -2.09 -21.38 -14.37
N PHE A 79 -2.33 -20.31 -13.62
CA PHE A 79 -2.32 -20.32 -12.16
C PHE A 79 -3.70 -20.00 -11.60
N GLY A 80 -3.93 -20.39 -10.35
CA GLY A 80 -5.11 -20.03 -9.56
C GLY A 80 -4.68 -19.42 -8.24
N LEU A 81 -5.42 -18.40 -7.81
CA LEU A 81 -5.25 -17.75 -6.51
C LEU A 81 -6.63 -17.53 -5.88
N ASP A 82 -6.89 -18.22 -4.78
CA ASP A 82 -8.08 -18.03 -3.96
C ASP A 82 -7.79 -16.91 -2.95
N ALA A 83 -8.16 -15.67 -3.29
CA ALA A 83 -7.95 -14.51 -2.43
C ALA A 83 -9.08 -13.48 -2.56
N GLU A 84 -9.34 -12.74 -1.48
CA GLU A 84 -10.41 -11.76 -1.39
C GLU A 84 -9.92 -10.44 -0.77
N PRO A 85 -10.50 -9.29 -1.17
CA PRO A 85 -10.24 -8.03 -0.50
C PRO A 85 -10.84 -8.03 0.91
N LYS A 86 -9.99 -7.90 1.94
CA LYS A 86 -10.36 -7.78 3.35
C LYS A 86 -9.58 -6.65 4.01
N SER A 87 -10.30 -5.68 4.60
CA SER A 87 -9.69 -4.56 5.35
C SER A 87 -8.64 -3.76 4.58
N GLY A 88 -8.82 -3.59 3.26
CA GLY A 88 -7.88 -2.86 2.40
C GLY A 88 -6.67 -3.67 1.91
N SER A 89 -6.61 -4.96 2.25
CA SER A 89 -5.58 -5.90 1.81
C SER A 89 -6.20 -7.04 1.00
N ILE A 90 -5.40 -7.72 0.18
CA ILE A 90 -5.83 -8.92 -0.53
C ILE A 90 -5.35 -10.13 0.26
N VAL A 91 -6.29 -10.88 0.84
CA VAL A 91 -6.01 -11.97 1.77
C VAL A 91 -6.39 -13.30 1.14
N VAL A 92 -5.47 -14.25 1.20
CA VAL A 92 -5.68 -15.61 0.70
C VAL A 92 -6.75 -16.31 1.55
N THR A 93 -7.75 -16.87 0.89
CA THR A 93 -8.87 -17.56 1.52
C THR A 93 -8.72 -19.08 1.49
N LYS A 94 -7.84 -19.61 0.64
CA LYS A 94 -7.57 -21.04 0.58
C LYS A 94 -6.12 -21.32 0.24
N SER A 95 -5.53 -22.25 0.99
CA SER A 95 -4.17 -22.74 0.74
C SER A 95 -4.11 -23.57 -0.54
N ASN A 96 -2.96 -23.60 -1.19
CA ASN A 96 -2.73 -24.42 -2.38
C ASN A 96 -1.34 -25.09 -2.38
N ASP A 97 -1.13 -26.00 -3.34
CA ASP A 97 0.11 -26.76 -3.49
C ASP A 97 1.31 -25.89 -3.92
N SER A 98 1.07 -24.65 -4.36
CA SER A 98 2.11 -23.68 -4.69
C SER A 98 2.79 -23.08 -3.45
N GLY A 99 2.31 -23.41 -2.25
CA GLY A 99 2.88 -22.94 -0.98
C GLY A 99 2.21 -21.70 -0.40
N VAL A 100 1.15 -21.20 -1.04
CA VAL A 100 0.29 -20.15 -0.51
C VAL A 100 -0.54 -20.75 0.63
N LYS A 101 -0.68 -20.02 1.74
CA LYS A 101 -1.49 -20.43 2.89
C LYS A 101 -2.65 -19.47 3.12
N GLU A 102 -3.74 -20.00 3.65
CA GLU A 102 -4.87 -19.19 4.11
C GLU A 102 -4.40 -18.16 5.15
N GLY A 103 -4.82 -16.91 4.97
CA GLY A 103 -4.39 -15.78 5.80
C GLY A 103 -3.19 -14.99 5.25
N ASP A 104 -2.47 -15.52 4.25
CA ASP A 104 -1.39 -14.78 3.59
C ASP A 104 -1.92 -13.49 2.94
N ILE A 105 -1.14 -12.40 3.03
CA ILE A 105 -1.49 -11.11 2.44
C ILE A 105 -0.68 -10.91 1.17
N LEU A 106 -1.33 -10.74 0.02
CA LEU A 106 -0.64 -10.42 -1.24
C LEU A 106 -0.12 -8.97 -1.21
N ARG A 107 1.20 -8.79 -1.29
CA ARG A 107 1.86 -7.48 -1.26
C ARG A 107 2.27 -7.01 -2.66
N TYR A 108 2.81 -7.93 -3.46
CA TYR A 108 3.23 -7.63 -4.82
C TYR A 108 2.92 -8.77 -5.78
N CYS A 109 2.71 -8.44 -7.06
CA CYS A 109 2.66 -9.43 -8.13
C CYS A 109 3.35 -8.90 -9.39
N SER A 110 3.81 -9.79 -10.27
CA SER A 110 4.29 -9.38 -11.59
C SER A 110 3.14 -8.83 -12.42
N GLN A 111 3.40 -7.78 -13.18
CA GLN A 111 2.44 -7.16 -14.08
C GLN A 111 3.12 -6.82 -15.40
N PHE A 112 2.40 -7.04 -16.50
CA PHE A 112 2.78 -6.59 -17.82
C PHE A 112 1.96 -5.37 -18.23
N THR A 113 2.63 -4.24 -18.46
CA THR A 113 2.01 -3.03 -18.99
C THR A 113 2.58 -2.68 -20.35
N MET A 114 1.75 -2.05 -21.20
CA MET A 114 2.21 -1.52 -22.48
C MET A 114 2.69 -0.08 -22.26
N GLY A 115 3.94 0.20 -22.62
CA GLY A 115 4.47 1.54 -22.42
C GLY A 115 5.76 1.82 -23.16
N LEU A 116 6.10 3.10 -23.24
CA LEU A 116 7.47 3.53 -23.49
C LEU A 116 8.31 3.25 -22.23
N PRO A 117 9.59 2.89 -22.35
CA PRO A 117 10.48 2.78 -21.21
C PRO A 117 10.47 4.06 -20.37
N ARG A 118 9.86 3.99 -19.19
CA ARG A 118 9.85 5.10 -18.23
C ARG A 118 11.14 5.02 -17.43
N GLY A 119 12.10 5.86 -17.79
CA GLY A 119 13.38 6.00 -17.11
C GLY A 119 13.35 6.96 -15.91
N ASP A 120 12.29 6.94 -15.09
CA ASP A 120 12.20 7.89 -13.97
C ASP A 120 11.56 7.28 -12.71
N GLY A 121 12.40 6.93 -11.74
CA GLY A 121 12.12 7.14 -10.31
C GLY A 121 11.16 6.22 -9.57
N ILE A 122 11.44 4.91 -9.56
CA ILE A 122 11.40 3.94 -8.43
C ILE A 122 11.60 2.56 -9.09
N ILE A 123 12.53 1.78 -8.55
CA ILE A 123 13.30 0.75 -9.26
C ILE A 123 12.40 -0.44 -9.66
N THR A 124 11.77 -0.39 -10.83
CA THR A 124 11.17 -1.58 -11.48
C THR A 124 10.88 -1.37 -12.97
N THR A 125 11.88 -0.99 -13.76
CA THR A 125 11.74 -1.03 -15.23
C THR A 125 13.08 -1.29 -15.89
N VAL A 126 13.31 -2.52 -16.35
CA VAL A 126 14.36 -2.80 -17.33
C VAL A 126 13.79 -3.78 -18.34
N GLY A 127 13.70 -3.38 -19.60
CA GLY A 127 13.13 -4.24 -20.65
C GLY A 127 12.89 -3.65 -22.04
N SER A 128 13.23 -2.38 -22.32
CA SER A 128 13.14 -1.83 -23.68
C SER A 128 14.43 -1.11 -24.09
N PHE A 129 15.29 -1.81 -24.83
CA PHE A 129 16.33 -1.16 -25.65
C PHE A 129 15.74 -0.98 -27.05
N GLY A 130 15.44 0.27 -27.45
CA GLY A 130 15.11 0.58 -28.86
C GLY A 130 14.02 1.62 -29.14
N GLY A 131 13.47 2.33 -28.15
CA GLY A 131 12.47 3.39 -28.42
C GLY A 131 11.12 2.88 -28.98
N ALA A 132 10.91 1.56 -28.99
CA ALA A 132 9.67 0.94 -29.42
C ALA A 132 8.74 0.73 -28.21
N ILE A 133 7.45 1.06 -28.41
CA ILE A 133 6.37 0.68 -27.49
C ILE A 133 6.37 -0.85 -27.37
N GLY A 134 6.42 -1.37 -26.15
CA GLY A 134 6.45 -2.81 -25.92
C GLY A 134 5.91 -3.19 -24.54
N TRP A 135 5.68 -4.48 -24.35
CA TRP A 135 5.29 -5.04 -23.06
C TRP A 135 6.46 -4.99 -22.09
N GLN A 136 6.24 -4.36 -20.94
CA GLN A 136 7.20 -4.25 -19.86
C GLN A 136 6.68 -5.00 -18.64
N CYS A 137 7.53 -5.84 -18.05
CA CYS A 137 7.24 -6.48 -16.78
C CYS A 137 7.74 -5.61 -15.63
N SER A 138 6.93 -5.45 -14.60
CA SER A 138 7.27 -4.79 -13.34
C SER A 138 6.64 -5.53 -12.16
N MET A 139 7.02 -5.20 -10.93
CA MET A 139 6.31 -5.66 -9.73
C MET A 139 5.26 -4.62 -9.36
N PHE A 140 3.99 -5.00 -9.46
CA PHE A 140 2.86 -4.18 -9.06
C PHE A 140 2.70 -4.21 -7.54
N ASP A 141 2.60 -3.03 -6.93
CA ASP A 141 2.38 -2.84 -5.50
C ASP A 141 0.87 -2.89 -5.19
N VAL A 142 0.44 -4.00 -4.59
CA VAL A 142 -0.98 -4.23 -4.27
C VAL A 142 -1.47 -3.25 -3.20
N GLY A 143 -0.60 -2.81 -2.30
CA GLY A 143 -0.95 -1.80 -1.29
C GLY A 143 -1.22 -0.41 -1.86
N ARG A 144 -0.81 -0.16 -3.12
CA ARG A 144 -1.04 1.11 -3.83
C ARG A 144 -2.19 1.04 -4.83
N ALA A 145 -2.81 -0.12 -5.00
CA ALA A 145 -3.97 -0.29 -5.87
C ALA A 145 -5.13 0.58 -5.40
N LYS A 146 -5.83 1.23 -6.33
CA LYS A 146 -6.99 2.07 -5.99
C LYS A 146 -8.24 1.24 -5.70
N ASN A 147 -8.32 0.08 -6.34
CA ASN A 147 -9.44 -0.84 -6.24
C ASN A 147 -8.96 -2.27 -6.51
N PHE A 148 -9.82 -3.25 -6.24
CA PHE A 148 -9.48 -4.65 -6.39
C PHE A 148 -9.27 -5.04 -7.86
N GLU A 149 -9.97 -4.37 -8.76
CA GLU A 149 -9.92 -4.61 -10.20
C GLU A 149 -8.52 -4.34 -10.76
N GLU A 150 -7.80 -3.31 -10.27
CA GLU A 150 -6.41 -3.06 -10.65
C GLU A 150 -5.49 -4.24 -10.28
N VAL A 151 -5.76 -4.92 -9.14
CA VAL A 151 -5.00 -6.12 -8.73
C VAL A 151 -5.32 -7.29 -9.65
N VAL A 152 -6.59 -7.49 -9.99
CA VAL A 152 -7.02 -8.54 -10.92
C VAL A 152 -6.43 -8.31 -12.31
N GLU A 153 -6.43 -7.07 -12.80
CA GLU A 153 -5.80 -6.69 -14.07
C GLU A 153 -4.29 -6.98 -14.04
N ALA A 154 -3.61 -6.63 -12.93
CA ALA A 154 -2.19 -6.93 -12.77
C ALA A 154 -1.91 -8.44 -12.85
N LEU A 155 -2.65 -9.25 -12.08
CA LEU A 155 -2.50 -10.71 -12.08
C LEU A 155 -2.79 -11.33 -13.45
N THR A 156 -3.90 -10.93 -14.08
CA THR A 156 -4.34 -11.47 -15.37
C THR A 156 -3.57 -10.92 -16.57
N SER A 157 -2.70 -9.92 -16.37
CA SER A 157 -1.76 -9.48 -17.40
C SER A 157 -0.64 -10.51 -17.66
N ASN A 158 -0.42 -11.46 -16.74
CA ASN A 158 0.51 -12.58 -16.89
C ASN A 158 -0.16 -13.67 -17.73
N VAL A 159 0.05 -13.61 -19.04
CA VAL A 159 -0.50 -14.55 -20.02
C VAL A 159 0.62 -15.29 -20.75
N GLU A 160 0.32 -16.48 -21.26
CA GLU A 160 1.30 -17.38 -21.92
C GLU A 160 2.03 -16.73 -23.10
N GLN A 161 1.40 -15.75 -23.77
CA GLN A 161 2.04 -15.01 -24.86
C GLN A 161 3.17 -14.07 -24.37
N ARG A 162 3.26 -13.80 -23.07
CA ARG A 162 4.20 -12.84 -22.46
C ARG A 162 5.18 -13.49 -21.49
N THR A 163 4.73 -14.50 -20.74
CA THR A 163 5.51 -15.20 -19.72
C THR A 163 5.01 -16.63 -19.51
N ASP A 164 5.82 -17.46 -18.87
CA ASP A 164 5.53 -18.81 -18.42
C ASP A 164 5.12 -18.89 -16.95
N GLU A 165 5.34 -17.82 -16.17
CA GLU A 165 5.01 -17.76 -14.75
C GLU A 165 4.50 -16.39 -14.29
N CYS A 166 3.72 -16.41 -13.21
CA CYS A 166 3.36 -15.26 -12.38
C CYS A 166 4.17 -15.28 -11.08
N VAL A 167 4.84 -14.18 -10.77
CA VAL A 167 5.60 -14.01 -9.52
C VAL A 167 4.76 -13.22 -8.53
N MET A 168 4.61 -13.71 -7.31
CA MET A 168 3.82 -13.08 -6.25
C MET A 168 4.64 -13.04 -4.97
N ILE A 169 4.43 -11.99 -4.17
CA ILE A 169 5.06 -11.84 -2.86
C ILE A 169 3.95 -11.69 -1.82
N PHE A 170 3.96 -12.60 -0.87
CA PHE A 170 3.03 -12.63 0.24
C PHE A 170 3.72 -12.22 1.53
N GLU A 171 2.97 -11.58 2.43
CA GLU A 171 3.33 -11.37 3.81
C GLU A 171 2.57 -12.38 4.66
N ARG A 172 3.30 -13.16 5.48
CA ARG A 172 2.77 -14.22 6.32
C ARG A 172 3.13 -13.94 7.77
N GLU A 173 2.14 -13.98 8.65
CA GLU A 173 2.37 -13.94 10.10
C GLU A 173 2.95 -15.28 10.58
N ASN A 174 3.99 -15.23 11.41
CA ASN A 174 4.69 -16.41 11.93
C ASN A 174 4.06 -16.97 13.21
#